data_AF-A0A2G5J1Q7-F1
#
_entry.id   AF-A0A2G5J1Q7-F1
#
_cell.length_a   1.000
_cell.length_b   1.000
_cell.length_c   1.000
_cell.angle_alpha   90.00
_cell.angle_beta   90.00
_cell.angle_gamma   90.00
#
_symmetry.space_group_name_H-M   'P 1'
#
loop_
_entity.id
_entity.type
_entity.pdbx_description
1 polymer ?
#
loop_
_entity_poly.entity_id
_entity_poly.type
_entity_poly.pdbx_seq_one_letter_code
_entity_poly.pdbx_strand_id
1 'polypeptide(L)' 'MWDNEDERAAGTCVACGQHTADGIVRWLPRASGPDVRLIVHAQAQDCTLSQPAEPLRLARRDTGP' A
#
# COMPACT_ATOMS: atom_id res chain seq x y z
N MET A 1 -16.94 -18.53 -9.06
CA MET A 1 -17.02 -17.15 -9.59
C MET A 1 -16.76 -16.28 -8.37
N TRP A 2 -15.58 -15.68 -8.23
CA TRP A 2 -15.34 -14.74 -7.13
C TRP A 2 -15.82 -13.38 -7.62
N ASP A 3 -16.94 -12.92 -7.07
CA ASP A 3 -17.38 -11.53 -7.19
C ASP A 3 -16.36 -10.68 -6.43
N ASN A 4 -15.27 -10.33 -7.10
CA ASN A 4 -14.22 -9.47 -6.58
C ASN A 4 -14.67 -8.01 -6.70
N GLU A 5 -15.77 -7.64 -6.03
CA GLU A 5 -15.96 -6.23 -5.75
C GLU A 5 -14.84 -5.80 -4.80
N ASP A 6 -14.08 -4.81 -5.24
CA ASP A 6 -13.02 -4.21 -4.44
C ASP A 6 -13.64 -3.61 -3.17
N GLU A 7 -13.30 -4.15 -2.00
CA GLU A 7 -13.71 -3.59 -0.70
C GLU A 7 -13.33 -2.09 -0.66
N ARG A 8 -14.32 -1.24 -0.33
CA ARG A 8 -14.15 0.21 -0.25
C ARG A 8 -14.07 0.69 1.20
N ALA A 9 -13.20 1.66 1.46
CA ALA A 9 -13.08 2.29 2.77
C ALA A 9 -12.44 3.68 2.72
N ALA A 10 -12.81 4.51 3.69
CA ALA A 10 -12.11 5.75 3.97
C ALA A 10 -10.81 5.49 4.75
N GLY A 11 -9.78 6.30 4.52
CA GLY A 11 -8.52 6.25 5.26
C GLY A 11 -7.36 6.93 4.54
N THR A 12 -6.16 6.73 5.06
CA THR A 12 -4.95 7.31 4.47
C THR A 12 -4.41 6.41 3.37
N CYS A 13 -4.26 6.96 2.17
CA CYS A 13 -3.61 6.27 1.06
C CYS A 13 -2.16 5.97 1.39
N VAL A 14 -1.77 4.69 1.33
CA VAL A 14 -0.40 4.26 1.59
C VAL A 14 0.61 4.78 0.55
N ALA A 15 0.14 5.11 -0.66
CA ALA A 15 1.00 5.57 -1.75
C ALA A 15 1.38 7.05 -1.64
N CYS A 16 0.41 7.94 -1.43
CA CYS A 16 0.64 9.39 -1.39
C CYS A 16 0.55 10.02 0.01
N GLY A 17 0.09 9.27 1.03
CA GLY A 17 -0.08 9.76 2.39
C GLY A 17 -1.30 10.69 2.59
N GLN A 18 -2.11 10.92 1.56
CA GLN A 18 -3.31 11.75 1.66
C GLN A 18 -4.54 10.93 2.09
N HIS A 19 -5.51 11.60 2.71
CA HIS A 19 -6.77 10.96 3.09
C HIS A 19 -7.69 10.81 1.86
N THR A 20 -8.35 9.67 1.75
CA THR A 20 -9.42 9.40 0.78
C THR A 20 -10.67 8.92 1.50
N ALA A 21 -11.84 9.36 1.06
CA ALA A 21 -13.13 8.85 1.54
C ALA A 21 -13.59 7.60 0.77
N ASP A 22 -13.05 7.37 -0.43
CA ASP A 22 -13.38 6.26 -1.33
C ASP A 22 -12.10 5.55 -1.78
N GLY A 23 -11.41 4.92 -0.82
CA GLY A 23 -10.24 4.11 -1.09
C GLY A 23 -10.60 2.66 -1.40
N ILE A 24 -9.79 2.00 -2.22
CA ILE A 24 -9.81 0.55 -2.41
C ILE A 24 -8.92 -0.09 -1.35
N VAL A 25 -9.41 -1.17 -0.73
CA VAL A 25 -8.69 -1.96 0.24
C VAL A 25 -7.90 -3.06 -0.47
N ARG A 26 -6.62 -3.17 -0.11
CA ARG A 26 -5.73 -4.24 -0.55
C ARG A 26 -5.12 -4.92 0.67
N TRP A 27 -5.15 -6.24 0.68
CA TRP A 27 -4.56 -7.03 1.74
C TRP A 27 -3.18 -7.52 1.31
N LEU A 28 -2.15 -7.16 2.06
CA LEU A 28 -0.79 -7.65 1.85
C LEU A 28 -0.57 -8.87 2.75
N PRO A 29 -0.46 -10.08 2.19
CA PRO A 29 -0.20 -11.27 2.97
C PRO A 29 1.18 -11.22 3.60
N ARG A 30 1.29 -11.72 4.84
CA ARG A 30 2.59 -11.84 5.54
C ARG A 30 2.93 -13.29 5.80
N ALA A 31 4.22 -13.60 5.70
CA ALA A 31 4.74 -14.93 5.99
C ALA A 31 4.54 -15.33 7.47
N SER A 32 4.51 -14.35 8.37
CA SER A 32 4.16 -14.54 9.78
C SER A 32 3.27 -13.40 10.28
N GLY A 33 2.26 -13.76 11.07
CA GLY A 33 1.28 -12.82 11.63
C GLY A 33 0.10 -12.52 10.70
N PRO A 34 -0.81 -11.61 11.13
CA PRO A 34 -2.00 -11.27 10.36
C PRO A 34 -1.64 -10.46 9.11
N ASP A 35 -2.50 -10.51 8.11
CA ASP A 35 -2.40 -9.72 6.89
C ASP A 35 -2.48 -8.22 7.19
N VAL A 36 -1.82 -7.42 6.34
CA VAL A 36 -1.82 -5.96 6.48
C VAL A 36 -2.85 -5.36 5.55
N ARG A 37 -3.76 -4.56 6.14
CA ARG A 37 -4.75 -3.79 5.39
C ARG A 37 -4.11 -2.53 4.83
N LEU A 38 -4.13 -2.37 3.51
CA LEU A 38 -3.67 -1.19 2.78
C LEU A 38 -4.88 -0.47 2.18
N ILE A 39 -4.86 0.86 2.21
CA ILE A 39 -5.85 1.71 1.52
C ILE A 39 -5.11 2.47 0.43
N VAL A 40 -5.67 2.47 -0.78
CA VAL A 40 -5.18 3.24 -1.93
C VAL A 40 -6.35 4.01 -2.55
N HIS A 41 -6.10 5.15 -3.21
CA HIS A 41 -7.17 5.84 -3.93
C HIS A 41 -7.81 4.90 -4.97
N ALA A 42 -9.13 4.99 -5.12
CA ALA A 42 -9.84 4.22 -6.13
C ALA A 42 -9.42 4.57 -7.56
N GLN A 43 -9.06 5.83 -7.78
CA GLN A 43 -8.64 6.35 -9.07
C GLN A 43 -7.19 6.83 -9.00
N ALA A 44 -6.41 6.49 -10.03
CA ALA A 44 -4.99 6.84 -10.09
C ALA A 44 -4.79 8.37 -10.14
N GLN A 45 -5.66 9.10 -10.84
CA GLN A 45 -5.58 10.56 -10.95
C GLN A 45 -5.75 11.30 -9.62
N ASP A 46 -6.37 10.67 -8.61
CA ASP A 46 -6.54 11.27 -7.28
C ASP A 46 -5.29 11.07 -6.40
N CYS A 47 -4.34 10.23 -6.84
CA CYS A 47 -3.13 9.89 -6.10
C CYS A 47 -1.92 10.64 -6.67
N THR A 48 -1.67 11.85 -6.16
CA THR A 48 -0.45 12.59 -6.47
C THR A 48 0.68 12.19 -5.51
N LEU A 49 1.69 11.47 -6.00
CA LEU A 49 2.86 11.12 -5.19
C LEU A 49 3.63 12.40 -4.85
N SER A 50 3.77 12.71 -3.56
CA SER A 50 4.52 13.88 -3.10
C SER A 50 6.03 13.74 -3.35
N GLN A 51 6.53 12.51 -3.45
CA GLN A 51 7.91 12.19 -3.77
C GLN A 51 7.94 10.98 -4.71
N PRO A 52 8.77 10.96 -5.77
CA PRO A 52 9.02 9.74 -6.52
C PRO A 52 9.61 8.69 -5.56
N ALA A 53 9.05 7.48 -5.59
CA ALA A 53 9.57 6.39 -4.78
C ALA A 53 11.01 6.07 -5.23
N GLU A 54 12.00 6.40 -4.40
CA GLU A 54 13.37 5.99 -4.66
C GLU A 54 13.52 4.49 -4.34
N PRO A 55 14.19 3.70 -5.19
CA PRO A 55 14.50 2.32 -4.88
C PRO A 55 15.29 2.24 -3.58
N LEU A 56 14.68 1.67 -2.53
CA LEU A 56 15.37 1.40 -1.28
C LEU A 56 16.45 0.35 -1.54
N ARG A 57 17.71 0.77 -1.68
CA ARG A 57 18.83 -0.17 -1.67
C ARG A 57 19.00 -0.68 -0.24
N LEU A 58 18.49 -1.88 0.01
CA LEU A 58 18.79 -2.61 1.24
C LEU A 58 20.29 -2.86 1.28
N ALA A 59 21.01 -2.08 2.10
CA ALA A 59 22.43 -2.33 2.35
C ALA A 59 22.55 -3.73 2.95
N ARG A 60 23.25 -4.62 2.26
CA ARG A 60 23.64 -5.91 2.84
C ARG A 60 24.60 -5.57 3.97
N ARG A 61 24.14 -5.72 5.22
CA ARG A 61 25.08 -5.78 6.34
C ARG A 61 25.87 -7.07 6.14
N ASP A 62 27.09 -6.95 5.65
CA ASP A 62 28.06 -8.02 5.69
C ASP A 62 28.36 -8.30 7.17
N THR A 63 27.62 -9.26 7.74
CA THR A 63 28.06 -9.94 8.95
C THR A 63 29.19 -10.86 8.55
N GLY A 64 30.43 -10.45 8.78
CA GLY A 64 31.56 -11.36 8.76
C GLY A 64 32.64 -10.92 9.74
N PRO A 65 33.63 -11.78 10.00
CA PRO A 65 33.60 -13.25 10.04
C PRO A 65 33.20 -13.81 11.42
#